data_AF-A0A531JDN9-F1
#
_entry.id   AF-A0A531JDN9-F1
#
_cell.length_a   1.000
_cell.length_b   1.000
_cell.length_c   1.000
_cell.angle_alpha   90.00
_cell.angle_beta   90.00
_cell.angle_gamma   90.00
#
_symmetry.space_group_name_H-M   'P 1'
#
loop_
_entity.id
_entity.type
_entity.pdbx_description
1 polymer ?
#
loop_
_entity_poly.entity_id
_entity_poly.type
_entity_poly.pdbx_seq_one_letter_code
_entity_poly.pdbx_strand_id
1 'polypeptide(L)'
;RRWVREGAEEEFDLPGTIHATAEHGYLDVQTRPERRNAVKLLMFFDVGGSMDDHIRSVEELFSAARAEFRQLEYFYFHNCLYEGVWKDNRRRHGEVIPT
;
A
#
# COMPACT_ATOMS: atom_id res chain seq x y z
N ARG A 1 23.00 -5.04 -12.67
CA ARG A 1 22.29 -5.75 -11.56
C ARG A 1 20.89 -6.06 -12.06
N ARG A 2 20.61 -7.33 -12.37
CA ARG A 2 19.39 -7.83 -13.04
C ARG A 2 18.29 -7.98 -11.99
N TRP A 3 17.13 -7.36 -12.21
CA TRP A 3 15.95 -7.54 -11.36
C TRP A 3 15.06 -8.60 -11.99
N VAL A 4 14.98 -9.76 -11.35
CA VAL A 4 14.09 -10.87 -11.70
C VAL A 4 12.83 -10.71 -10.88
N ARG A 5 11.65 -10.70 -11.53
CA ARG A 5 10.35 -10.99 -10.91
C ARG A 5 9.46 -11.68 -11.95
N GLU A 6 9.63 -12.98 -12.06
CA GLU A 6 8.73 -13.90 -12.77
C GLU A 6 7.39 -13.98 -12.03
N GLY A 7 6.33 -13.64 -12.75
CA GLY A 7 4.91 -13.81 -12.47
C GLY A 7 4.22 -13.58 -13.80
N ALA A 8 3.20 -14.38 -14.16
CA ALA A 8 2.65 -14.44 -15.52
C ALA A 8 2.47 -13.03 -16.11
N GLU A 9 3.05 -12.79 -17.29
CA GLU A 9 3.13 -11.43 -17.86
C GLU A 9 1.75 -10.86 -18.21
N GLU A 10 0.74 -11.71 -18.33
CA GLU A 10 -0.59 -11.33 -18.79
C GLU A 10 -1.71 -12.04 -18.01
N GLU A 11 -2.70 -11.26 -17.56
CA GLU A 11 -3.96 -11.71 -16.97
C GLU A 11 -4.96 -12.04 -18.10
N PHE A 12 -5.78 -13.07 -17.91
CA PHE A 12 -6.84 -13.42 -18.86
C PHE A 12 -7.89 -12.31 -18.93
N ASP A 13 -8.04 -11.71 -20.11
CA ASP A 13 -9.05 -10.69 -20.36
C ASP A 13 -10.33 -11.34 -20.86
N LEU A 14 -11.18 -11.77 -19.93
CA LEU A 14 -12.45 -12.41 -20.26
C LEU A 14 -13.36 -11.51 -21.14
N PRO A 15 -13.54 -10.20 -20.85
CA PRO A 15 -14.32 -9.32 -21.73
C PRO A 15 -13.75 -9.22 -23.16
N GLY A 16 -12.43 -9.01 -23.30
CA GLY A 16 -11.78 -8.96 -24.60
C GLY A 16 -11.90 -10.27 -25.37
N THR A 17 -11.75 -11.39 -24.66
CA THR A 17 -11.91 -12.74 -25.23
C THR A 17 -13.32 -12.98 -25.77
N ILE A 18 -14.35 -12.59 -25.02
CA ILE A 18 -15.75 -12.72 -25.45
C ILE A 18 -15.99 -11.90 -26.72
N HIS A 19 -15.47 -10.68 -26.77
CA HIS A 19 -15.67 -9.79 -27.92
C HIS A 19 -14.94 -10.33 -29.17
N ALA A 20 -13.65 -10.67 -29.04
CA ALA A 20 -12.84 -11.20 -30.13
C ALA A 20 -13.41 -12.53 -30.66
N THR A 21 -13.87 -13.39 -29.76
CA THR A 21 -14.54 -14.66 -30.12
C THR A 21 -15.83 -14.42 -30.91
N ALA A 22 -16.62 -13.41 -30.51
CA ALA A 22 -17.86 -13.06 -31.20
C ALA A 22 -17.61 -12.45 -32.60
N GLU A 23 -16.52 -11.71 -32.78
CA GLU A 23 -16.16 -11.11 -34.07
C GLU A 23 -15.53 -12.11 -35.05
N HIS A 24 -14.64 -12.99 -34.57
CA HIS A 24 -13.91 -13.92 -35.43
C HIS A 24 -14.62 -15.26 -35.66
N GLY A 25 -15.60 -15.62 -34.83
CA GLY A 25 -16.37 -16.86 -34.97
C GLY A 25 -15.64 -18.13 -34.52
N TYR A 26 -14.49 -17.99 -33.86
CA TYR A 26 -13.75 -19.05 -33.18
C TYR A 26 -13.20 -18.51 -31.85
N LEU A 27 -12.90 -19.41 -30.90
CA LEU A 27 -12.38 -19.02 -29.59
C LEU A 27 -11.07 -18.24 -29.75
N ASP A 28 -11.12 -16.95 -29.42
CA ASP A 28 -9.99 -16.03 -29.53
C ASP A 28 -9.67 -15.47 -28.13
N VAL A 29 -8.68 -16.11 -27.49
CA VAL A 29 -8.26 -15.82 -26.12
C VAL A 29 -7.41 -14.55 -26.11
N GLN A 30 -7.91 -13.54 -25.41
CA GLN A 30 -7.24 -12.27 -25.21
C GLN A 30 -6.65 -12.20 -23.81
N THR A 31 -5.45 -11.65 -23.73
CA THR A 31 -4.70 -11.44 -22.50
C THR A 31 -4.36 -9.97 -22.37
N ARG A 32 -4.22 -9.49 -21.14
CA ARG A 32 -3.89 -8.09 -20.85
C ARG A 32 -2.82 -8.00 -19.76
N PRO A 33 -2.02 -6.92 -19.72
CA PRO A 33 -1.05 -6.73 -18.65
C PRO A 33 -1.71 -6.77 -17.26
N GLU A 34 -1.13 -7.55 -16.34
CA GLU A 34 -1.59 -7.62 -14.95
C GLU A 34 -1.52 -6.23 -14.28
N ARG A 35 -2.60 -5.78 -13.62
CA ARG A 35 -2.58 -4.54 -12.84
C ARG A 35 -1.77 -4.73 -11.56
N ARG A 36 -0.50 -4.35 -11.61
CA ARG A 36 0.38 -4.37 -10.44
C ARG A 36 0.16 -3.11 -9.59
N ASN A 37 -0.25 -3.28 -8.34
CA ASN A 37 -0.29 -2.17 -7.38
C ASN A 37 1.16 -1.69 -7.11
N ALA A 38 1.49 -0.51 -7.62
CA ALA A 38 2.79 0.15 -7.48
C ALA A 38 2.75 1.32 -6.48
N VAL A 39 1.63 1.51 -5.78
CA VAL A 39 1.45 2.63 -4.85
C VAL A 39 2.36 2.43 -3.64
N LYS A 40 3.11 3.48 -3.31
CA LYS A 40 3.88 3.59 -2.07
C LYS A 40 3.16 4.58 -1.16
N LEU A 41 2.86 4.17 0.06
CA LEU A 41 2.21 5.00 1.07
C LEU A 41 3.17 5.34 2.21
N LEU A 42 3.24 6.62 2.52
CA LEU A 42 3.93 7.19 3.67
C LEU A 42 2.88 7.94 4.50
N MET A 43 2.71 7.54 5.76
CA MET A 43 1.68 8.07 6.65
C MET A 43 2.27 8.72 7.89
N PHE A 44 1.70 9.86 8.29
CA PHE A 44 2.08 10.59 9.50
C PHE A 44 0.85 10.74 10.40
N PHE A 45 0.97 10.27 11.64
CA PHE A 45 -0.07 10.36 12.66
C PHE A 45 0.29 11.44 13.67
N ASP A 46 -0.62 12.40 13.85
CA ASP A 46 -0.52 13.33 14.97
C ASP A 46 -0.91 12.58 16.26
N VAL A 47 -0.03 12.60 17.25
CA VAL A 47 -0.22 11.94 18.53
C VAL A 47 -0.23 13.00 19.60
N GLY A 48 -1.19 12.92 20.52
CA GLY A 48 -1.28 13.82 21.67
C GLY A 48 -2.69 14.32 21.93
N GLY A 49 -2.99 14.53 23.20
CA GLY A 49 -4.27 15.08 23.64
C GLY A 49 -5.43 14.19 23.24
N SER A 50 -6.34 14.70 22.41
CA SER A 50 -7.55 13.99 21.97
C SER A 50 -7.27 12.86 20.97
N MET A 51 -6.07 12.75 20.40
CA MET A 51 -5.76 11.68 19.46
C MET A 51 -5.42 10.34 20.15
N ASP A 52 -5.04 10.36 21.43
CA ASP A 52 -4.51 9.18 22.15
C ASP A 52 -5.51 8.01 22.18
N ASP A 53 -6.82 8.31 22.32
CA ASP A 53 -7.89 7.29 22.32
C ASP A 53 -8.12 6.64 20.95
N HIS A 54 -7.64 7.27 19.87
CA HIS A 54 -7.86 6.83 18.49
C HIS A 54 -6.66 6.10 17.88
N ILE A 55 -5.47 6.21 18.49
CA ILE A 55 -4.22 5.62 17.97
C ILE A 55 -4.38 4.13 17.71
N ARG A 56 -4.97 3.38 18.65
CA ARG A 56 -5.13 1.92 18.50
C ARG A 56 -6.03 1.55 17.32
N SER A 57 -7.15 2.25 17.16
CA SER A 57 -8.10 2.01 16.05
C SER A 57 -7.47 2.30 14.70
N VAL A 58 -6.65 3.35 14.63
CA VAL A 58 -5.89 3.74 13.44
C VAL A 58 -4.81 2.70 13.13
N GLU A 59 -4.03 2.27 14.13
CA GLU A 59 -3.04 1.20 13.98
C GLU A 59 -3.66 -0.10 13.47
N GLU A 60 -4.80 -0.51 14.04
CA GLU A 60 -5.52 -1.72 13.62
C GLU A 60 -6.01 -1.61 12.16
N LEU A 61 -6.57 -0.47 11.77
CA LEU A 61 -7.03 -0.22 10.40
C LEU A 61 -5.89 -0.33 9.38
N PHE A 62 -4.75 0.31 9.66
CA PHE A 62 -3.62 0.32 8.72
C PHE A 62 -2.79 -0.97 8.76
N SER A 63 -2.78 -1.68 9.88
CA SER A 63 -2.27 -3.05 9.97
C SER A 63 -3.09 -4.00 9.09
N ALA A 64 -4.42 -3.91 9.14
CA ALA A 64 -5.31 -4.70 8.28
C ALA A 64 -5.14 -4.34 6.79
N ALA A 65 -4.97 -3.06 6.46
CA ALA A 65 -4.78 -2.60 5.09
C ALA A 65 -3.38 -2.91 4.52
N ARG A 66 -2.42 -3.36 5.34
CA ARG A 66 -1.05 -3.65 4.90
C ARG A 66 -0.96 -4.75 3.83
N ALA A 67 -1.93 -5.66 3.79
CA ALA A 67 -1.99 -6.70 2.75
C ALA A 67 -2.24 -6.12 1.34
N GLU A 68 -2.94 -4.99 1.26
CA GLU A 68 -3.28 -4.32 -0.01
C GLU A 68 -2.15 -3.43 -0.54
N PHE A 69 -1.24 -2.99 0.34
CA PHE A 69 -0.17 -2.04 -0.01
C PHE A 69 1.22 -2.67 0.15
N ARG A 70 1.92 -2.80 -0.99
CA ARG A 70 3.26 -3.42 -1.05
C ARG A 70 4.33 -2.68 -0.26
N GLN A 71 4.19 -1.35 -0.11
CA GLN A 71 5.04 -0.50 0.72
C GLN A 71 4.16 0.49 1.48
N LEU A 72 3.99 0.25 2.78
CA LEU A 72 3.34 1.14 3.73
C LEU A 72 4.32 1.42 4.87
N GLU A 73 4.73 2.68 5.01
CA GLU A 73 5.51 3.19 6.14
C GLU A 73 4.69 4.22 6.91
N TYR A 74 4.70 4.14 8.24
CA TYR A 74 4.00 5.08 9.11
C TYR A 74 4.94 5.67 10.15
N PHE A 75 4.65 6.90 10.55
CA PHE A 75 5.38 7.70 11.51
C PHE A 75 4.38 8.45 12.39
N TYR A 76 4.79 8.75 13.62
CA TYR A 76 4.04 9.58 14.54
C TYR A 76 4.78 10.91 14.77
N PHE A 77 4.04 11.99 15.00
CA PHE A 77 4.54 13.31 15.37
C PHE A 77 3.63 13.94 16.43
N HIS A 78 4.08 14.94 17.18
CA HIS A 78 3.27 15.64 18.19
C HIS A 78 3.04 17.08 17.77
N ASN A 79 1.79 17.45 17.43
CA ASN A 79 1.33 18.78 17.02
C ASN A 79 1.98 19.37 15.75
N CYS A 80 3.32 19.38 15.64
CA CYS A 80 4.08 19.89 14.49
C CYS A 80 5.34 19.06 14.22
N LEU A 81 5.71 18.87 12.95
CA LEU A 81 6.87 18.10 12.49
C LEU A 81 8.26 18.65 12.89
N TYR A 82 8.34 19.68 13.74
CA TYR A 82 9.61 20.31 14.13
C TYR A 82 10.36 19.55 15.24
N GLU A 83 9.68 18.70 16.01
CA GLU A 83 10.28 17.99 17.17
C GLU A 83 10.86 16.61 16.81
N GLY A 84 10.68 16.14 15.57
CA GLY A 84 11.13 14.84 15.08
C GLY A 84 9.98 13.82 14.94
N VAL A 85 10.25 12.74 14.21
CA VAL A 85 9.26 11.68 13.94
C VAL A 85 9.73 10.34 14.48
N TRP A 86 8.81 9.49 14.91
CA TRP A 86 9.12 8.15 15.46
C TRP A 86 8.23 7.05 14.85
N LYS A 87 8.72 5.81 14.85
CA LYS A 87 7.97 4.64 14.32
C LYS A 87 7.18 3.87 15.38
N ASP A 88 7.47 4.07 16.68
CA ASP A 88 6.81 3.36 17.79
C ASP A 88 6.39 4.34 18.89
N ASN A 89 5.08 4.49 19.07
CA ASN A 89 4.51 5.41 20.06
C ASN A 89 4.82 5.02 21.52
N ARG A 90 5.06 3.75 21.81
CA ARG A 90 5.41 3.27 23.18
C ARG A 90 6.84 3.61 23.57
N ARG A 91 7.69 4.03 22.61
CA ARG A 91 9.12 4.30 22.80
C ARG A 91 9.51 5.70 22.32
N ARG A 92 8.66 6.70 22.58
CA ARG A 92 8.88 8.12 22.21
C ARG A 92 10.27 8.70 22.54
N HIS A 93 10.97 8.16 23.55
CA HIS A 93 12.29 8.65 23.98
C HIS A 93 13.49 7.87 23.40
N GLY A 94 13.27 6.76 22.70
CA GLY A 94 14.36 5.86 22.27
C GLY A 94 14.69 5.90 20.77
N GLU A 95 13.71 6.23 19.92
CA GLU A 95 13.83 6.11 18.45
C GLU A 95 13.27 7.37 17.77
N VAL A 96 13.81 8.53 18.13
CA VAL A 96 13.53 9.79 17.43
C VAL A 96 14.42 9.87 16.20
N ILE A 97 13.80 10.03 15.03
CA ILE A 97 14.52 10.34 13.79
C ILE A 97 14.53 11.87 13.68
N PRO A 98 15.72 12.52 13.77
CA PRO A 98 15.82 13.95 13.57
C PRO A 98 15.47 14.30 12.11
N THR A 99 14.58 15.27 11.95
CA THR A 99 14.11 15.85 10.68
C THR A 99 14.97 17.01 10.23
#